data_AF-A0A9W8LJ81-F1
#
_entry.id   AF-A0A9W8LJ81-F1
#
_cell.length_a   1.000
_cell.length_b   1.000
_cell.length_c   1.000
_cell.angle_alpha   90.00
_cell.angle_beta   90.00
_cell.angle_gamma   90.00
#
_symmetry.space_group_name_H-M   'P 1'
#
loop_
_entity.id
_entity.type
_entity.pdbx_description
1 polymer ?
#
loop_
_entity_poly.entity_id
_entity_poly.type
_entity_poly.pdbx_seq_one_letter_code
_entity_poly.pdbx_strand_id
1 'polypeptide(L)'
;MSMRVFSKTAPVTRAYIRYASTESATQKAGQAVSNATSAVKSQGLTKALCNLYKTVTSPLPASVKGPLNKTVGIFEPILYYSEVVYHLGKQVVVRQNFTLPGKADFAAAETQLFKVLEYVKVKNIKSIKDIPLEQWKNGAIKTFELSALFVVGEIVGRQNLIGYKD
;
A
#
# COMPACT_ATOMS: atom_id res chain seq x y z
N MET A 1 -7.80 11.98 77.27
CA MET A 1 -7.21 12.69 76.11
C MET A 1 -6.48 11.67 75.25
N SER A 2 -6.99 11.38 74.04
CA SER A 2 -6.41 10.38 73.14
C SER A 2 -5.67 11.08 72.00
N MET A 3 -4.35 10.92 71.96
CA MET A 3 -3.46 11.48 70.93
C MET A 3 -3.64 10.71 69.62
N ARG A 4 -4.11 11.40 68.57
CA ARG A 4 -4.03 10.87 67.19
C ARG A 4 -2.61 11.06 66.68
N VAL A 5 -1.85 9.98 66.62
CA VAL A 5 -0.55 9.93 65.94
C VAL A 5 -0.79 10.02 64.43
N PHE A 6 -0.54 11.18 63.85
CA PHE A 6 -0.47 11.34 62.39
C PHE A 6 0.87 10.78 61.90
N SER A 7 0.87 9.55 61.39
CA SER A 7 2.03 9.00 60.69
C SER A 7 2.12 9.59 59.28
N LYS A 8 3.06 10.52 59.10
CA LYS A 8 3.41 11.12 57.81
C LYS A 8 4.26 10.14 57.00
N THR A 9 3.64 9.16 56.34
CA THR A 9 4.34 8.30 55.37
C THR A 9 4.43 8.99 54.01
N ALA A 10 5.65 9.02 53.47
CA ALA A 10 6.16 9.85 52.39
C ALA A 10 5.40 9.78 51.04
N PRO A 11 5.51 10.82 50.17
CA PRO A 11 4.98 10.83 48.79
C PRO A 11 5.64 9.82 47.82
N VAL A 12 6.61 9.04 48.28
CA VAL A 12 7.48 8.17 47.46
C VAL A 12 6.74 6.91 46.95
N THR A 13 5.83 6.33 47.75
CA THR A 13 5.10 5.11 47.37
C THR A 13 4.11 5.35 46.23
N ARG A 14 3.43 6.49 46.21
CA ARG A 14 2.46 6.83 45.14
C ARG A 14 3.14 7.11 43.80
N ALA A 15 4.30 7.76 43.83
CA ALA A 15 5.09 8.00 42.63
C ALA A 15 5.61 6.69 42.04
N TYR A 16 6.18 5.81 42.88
CA TYR A 16 6.67 4.49 42.45
C TYR A 16 5.56 3.61 41.85
N ILE A 17 4.37 3.57 42.47
CA ILE A 17 3.21 2.83 41.93
C ILE A 17 2.79 3.37 40.56
N ARG A 18 2.87 4.69 40.32
CA ARG A 18 2.57 5.28 39.00
C ARG A 18 3.61 4.91 37.95
N TYR A 19 4.90 4.95 38.29
CA TYR A 19 5.97 4.58 37.36
C TYR A 19 5.93 3.09 36.98
N ALA A 20 5.71 2.20 37.95
CA ALA A 20 5.60 0.77 37.71
C ALA A 20 4.37 0.40 36.83
N SER A 21 3.26 1.14 36.98
CA SER A 21 2.07 0.94 36.15
C SER A 21 2.21 1.52 34.73
N THR A 22 3.00 2.59 34.54
CA THR A 22 3.34 3.09 33.21
C THR A 22 4.30 2.18 32.45
N GLU A 23 5.32 1.60 33.10
CA GLU A 23 6.25 0.64 32.46
C GLU A 23 5.55 -0.66 32.04
N SER A 24 4.63 -1.14 32.87
CA SER A 24 3.81 -2.32 32.55
C SER A 24 2.83 -2.07 31.40
N ALA A 25 2.31 -0.85 31.29
CA ALA A 25 1.40 -0.45 30.21
C ALA A 25 2.14 -0.23 28.88
N THR A 26 3.34 0.37 28.91
CA THR A 26 4.18 0.52 27.72
C THR A 26 4.69 -0.82 27.21
N GLN A 27 5.04 -1.76 28.09
CA GLN A 27 5.41 -3.13 27.69
C GLN A 27 4.23 -3.90 27.09
N LYS A 28 3.01 -3.77 27.63
CA LYS A 28 1.80 -4.37 27.04
C LYS A 28 1.41 -3.75 25.70
N ALA A 29 1.61 -2.44 25.53
CA ALA A 29 1.42 -1.76 24.25
C ALA A 29 2.48 -2.22 23.23
N GLY A 30 3.75 -2.30 23.63
CA GLY A 30 4.83 -2.82 22.79
C GLY A 30 4.58 -4.25 22.33
N GLN A 31 4.15 -5.14 23.23
CA GLN A 31 3.77 -6.52 22.90
C GLN A 31 2.52 -6.58 22.00
N ALA A 32 1.51 -5.74 22.21
CA ALA A 32 0.33 -5.68 21.34
C ALA A 32 0.70 -5.23 19.91
N VAL A 33 1.61 -4.27 19.77
CA VAL A 33 2.14 -3.82 18.47
C VAL A 33 2.94 -4.94 17.80
N SER A 34 3.86 -5.60 18.52
CA SER A 34 4.65 -6.72 17.99
C SER A 34 3.77 -7.92 17.58
N ASN A 35 2.71 -8.21 18.33
CA ASN A 35 1.74 -9.25 18.00
C ASN A 35 0.89 -8.88 16.79
N ALA A 36 0.52 -7.60 16.64
CA ALA A 36 -0.18 -7.12 15.46
C ALA A 36 0.69 -7.17 14.20
N THR A 37 1.97 -6.78 14.27
CA THR A 37 2.92 -6.92 13.16
C THR A 37 3.06 -8.38 12.70
N SER A 38 3.10 -9.30 13.66
CA SER A 38 3.15 -10.76 13.38
C SER A 38 1.82 -11.29 12.82
N ALA A 39 0.69 -10.73 13.25
CA ALA A 39 -0.64 -11.06 12.75
C ALA A 39 -0.91 -10.50 11.34
N VAL A 40 -0.35 -9.34 10.95
CA VAL A 40 -0.48 -8.80 9.58
C VAL A 40 0.04 -9.81 8.56
N LYS A 41 1.18 -10.45 8.85
CA LYS A 41 1.82 -11.42 7.94
C LYS A 41 1.05 -12.75 7.83
N SER A 42 0.26 -13.11 8.84
CA SER A 42 -0.41 -14.43 8.93
C SER A 42 -1.93 -14.38 8.75
N GLN A 43 -2.58 -13.27 9.07
CA GLN A 43 -4.04 -13.13 9.11
C GLN A 43 -4.59 -11.97 8.26
N GLY A 44 -3.72 -11.18 7.65
CA GLY A 44 -4.10 -10.00 6.86
C GLY A 44 -4.22 -8.73 7.70
N LEU A 45 -4.08 -7.59 7.04
CA LEU A 45 -3.89 -6.28 7.70
C LEU A 45 -5.17 -5.81 8.41
N THR A 46 -6.33 -6.14 7.85
CA THR A 46 -7.66 -5.90 8.44
C THR A 46 -7.88 -6.64 9.74
N LYS A 47 -7.63 -7.96 9.78
CA LYS A 47 -7.79 -8.76 11.00
C LYS A 47 -6.78 -8.38 12.07
N ALA A 48 -5.54 -8.05 11.67
CA ALA A 48 -4.52 -7.57 12.59
C ALA A 48 -4.88 -6.22 13.22
N LEU A 49 -5.40 -5.26 12.43
CA LEU A 49 -5.89 -3.98 12.96
C LEU A 49 -7.11 -4.16 13.85
N CYS A 50 -8.06 -5.03 13.50
CA CYS A 50 -9.25 -5.27 14.32
C CYS A 50 -8.87 -5.93 15.67
N ASN A 51 -7.90 -6.85 15.67
CA ASN A 51 -7.37 -7.47 16.88
C ASN A 51 -6.54 -6.50 17.74
N LEU A 52 -5.66 -5.70 17.12
CA LEU A 52 -4.94 -4.63 17.81
C LEU A 52 -5.92 -3.63 18.42
N TYR A 53 -6.93 -3.23 17.65
CA TYR A 53 -7.98 -2.33 18.07
C TYR A 53 -8.73 -2.86 19.29
N LYS A 54 -9.20 -4.11 19.26
CA LYS A 54 -9.85 -4.74 20.42
C LYS A 54 -8.93 -4.78 21.65
N THR A 55 -7.64 -5.07 21.46
CA THR A 55 -6.68 -5.19 22.57
C THR A 55 -6.35 -3.82 23.20
N VAL A 56 -6.17 -2.79 22.37
CA VAL A 56 -5.83 -1.44 22.81
C VAL A 56 -7.05 -0.70 23.35
N THR A 57 -8.24 -0.92 22.79
CA THR A 57 -9.47 -0.21 23.21
C THR A 57 -10.22 -0.85 24.36
N SER A 58 -9.98 -2.13 24.70
CA SER A 58 -10.61 -2.79 25.85
C SER A 58 -10.57 -1.98 27.16
N PRO A 59 -9.44 -1.39 27.59
CA PRO A 59 -9.35 -0.60 28.83
C PRO A 59 -9.84 0.86 28.72
N LEU A 60 -10.22 1.36 27.54
CA LEU A 60 -10.63 2.76 27.36
C LEU A 60 -12.10 3.01 27.82
N PRO A 61 -12.42 4.21 28.33
CA PRO A 61 -13.79 4.59 28.68
C PRO A 61 -14.70 4.69 27.43
N ALA A 62 -16.00 4.46 27.61
CA ALA A 62 -16.99 4.40 26.54
C ALA A 62 -17.03 5.66 25.65
N SER A 63 -16.74 6.84 26.22
CA SER A 63 -16.72 8.12 25.53
C SER A 63 -15.64 8.22 24.43
N VAL A 64 -14.55 7.44 24.55
CA VAL A 64 -13.46 7.39 23.55
C VAL A 64 -13.63 6.21 22.60
N LYS A 65 -14.26 5.11 23.05
CA LYS A 65 -14.58 3.92 22.25
C LYS A 65 -15.54 4.22 21.09
N GLY A 66 -16.55 5.07 21.32
CA GLY A 66 -17.58 5.37 20.31
C GLY A 66 -17.03 6.00 19.02
N PRO A 67 -16.29 7.13 19.10
CA PRO A 67 -15.71 7.78 17.92
C PRO A 67 -14.67 6.92 17.20
N LEU A 68 -13.84 6.18 17.95
CA LEU A 68 -12.82 5.28 17.40
C LEU A 68 -13.43 4.06 16.68
N ASN A 69 -14.53 3.50 17.19
CA ASN A 69 -15.25 2.42 16.50
C ASN A 69 -15.77 2.89 15.13
N LYS A 70 -16.21 4.15 15.01
CA LYS A 70 -16.70 4.70 13.75
C LYS A 70 -15.58 4.89 12.73
N THR A 71 -14.42 5.38 13.16
CA THR A 71 -13.29 5.56 12.23
C THR A 71 -12.74 4.22 11.75
N VAL A 72 -12.52 3.26 12.66
CA VAL A 72 -12.05 1.92 12.29
C VAL A 72 -13.04 1.20 11.37
N GLY A 73 -14.35 1.33 11.62
CA GLY A 73 -15.37 0.77 10.74
C GLY A 73 -15.40 1.35 9.32
N ILE A 74 -14.89 2.57 9.10
CA ILE A 74 -14.75 3.16 7.74
C ILE A 74 -13.48 2.65 7.04
N PHE A 75 -12.38 2.47 7.79
CA PHE A 75 -11.12 2.00 7.21
C PHE A 75 -11.09 0.49 6.95
N GLU A 76 -11.81 -0.31 7.74
CA GLU A 76 -11.89 -1.76 7.59
C GLU A 76 -12.28 -2.23 6.16
N PRO A 77 -13.36 -1.72 5.54
CA PRO A 77 -13.69 -2.10 4.16
C PRO A 77 -12.63 -1.64 3.15
N ILE A 78 -12.06 -0.44 3.33
CA ILE A 78 -11.03 0.09 2.42
C ILE A 78 -9.79 -0.81 2.42
N LEU A 79 -9.35 -1.23 3.60
CA LEU A 79 -8.21 -2.13 3.77
C LEU A 79 -8.50 -3.54 3.26
N TYR A 80 -9.73 -4.02 3.43
CA TYR A 80 -10.14 -5.30 2.87
C TYR A 80 -10.08 -5.29 1.34
N TYR A 81 -10.66 -4.27 0.71
CA TYR A 81 -10.64 -4.16 -0.75
C TYR A 81 -9.24 -3.96 -1.30
N SER A 82 -8.37 -3.20 -0.62
CA SER A 82 -6.97 -3.05 -1.06
C SER A 82 -6.20 -4.38 -0.99
N GLU A 83 -6.44 -5.20 0.04
CA GLU A 83 -5.85 -6.53 0.19
C GLU A 83 -6.34 -7.48 -0.91
N VAL A 84 -7.64 -7.47 -1.22
CA VAL A 84 -8.21 -8.25 -2.34
C VAL A 84 -7.58 -7.83 -3.67
N VAL A 85 -7.49 -6.53 -3.95
CA VAL A 85 -6.85 -6.01 -5.17
C VAL A 85 -5.39 -6.42 -5.24
N TYR A 86 -4.65 -6.38 -4.12
CA TYR A 86 -3.27 -6.82 -4.06
C TYR A 86 -3.11 -8.31 -4.38
N HIS A 87 -3.94 -9.18 -3.78
CA HIS A 87 -3.90 -10.62 -4.04
C HIS A 87 -4.29 -10.97 -5.47
N LEU A 88 -5.34 -10.33 -5.99
CA LEU A 88 -5.75 -10.48 -7.39
C LEU A 88 -4.66 -10.01 -8.34
N GLY A 89 -4.07 -8.84 -8.10
CA GLY A 89 -2.97 -8.30 -8.90
C GLY A 89 -1.76 -9.24 -8.91
N LYS A 90 -1.37 -9.76 -7.75
CA LYS A 90 -0.28 -10.75 -7.65
C LYS A 90 -0.57 -12.01 -8.46
N GLN A 91 -1.80 -12.51 -8.39
CA GLN A 91 -2.20 -13.70 -9.16
C GLN A 91 -2.16 -13.43 -10.65
N VAL A 92 -2.63 -12.27 -11.11
CA VAL A 92 -2.58 -11.88 -12.53
C VAL A 92 -1.14 -11.77 -13.02
N VAL A 93 -0.26 -11.11 -12.27
CA VAL A 93 1.17 -10.98 -12.63
C VAL A 93 1.84 -12.34 -12.81
N VAL A 94 1.61 -13.27 -11.88
CA VAL A 94 2.17 -14.63 -11.95
C VAL A 94 1.54 -15.43 -13.09
N ARG A 95 0.22 -15.35 -13.28
CA ARG A 95 -0.50 -16.14 -14.31
C ARG A 95 -0.22 -15.66 -15.73
N GLN A 96 -0.05 -14.35 -15.92
CA GLN A 96 0.23 -13.75 -17.22
C GLN A 96 1.73 -13.69 -17.51
N ASN A 97 2.58 -14.21 -16.61
CA ASN A 97 4.04 -14.15 -16.71
C ASN A 97 4.52 -12.74 -17.08
N PHE A 98 4.01 -11.72 -16.38
CA PHE A 98 4.51 -10.35 -16.53
C PHE A 98 5.91 -10.27 -15.94
N THR A 99 6.91 -10.61 -16.75
CA THR A 99 8.32 -10.50 -16.45
C THR A 99 8.91 -9.31 -17.20
N LEU A 100 9.89 -8.65 -16.59
CA LEU A 100 10.66 -7.65 -17.31
C LEU A 100 11.39 -8.34 -18.49
N PRO A 101 11.34 -7.76 -19.70
CA PRO A 101 11.97 -8.35 -20.88
C PRO A 101 13.48 -8.46 -20.71
N GLY A 102 14.05 -9.56 -21.20
CA GLY A 102 15.49 -9.79 -21.20
C GLY A 102 16.18 -9.09 -22.38
N LYS A 103 17.52 -9.15 -22.41
CA LYS A 103 18.31 -8.56 -23.50
C LYS A 103 17.98 -9.14 -24.88
N ALA A 104 17.63 -10.42 -24.94
CA ALA A 104 17.24 -11.08 -26.18
C ALA A 104 15.91 -10.53 -26.74
N ASP A 105 14.95 -10.21 -25.86
CA ASP A 105 13.66 -9.66 -26.25
C ASP A 105 13.80 -8.24 -26.81
N PHE A 106 14.72 -7.45 -26.26
CA PHE A 106 15.07 -6.13 -26.81
C PHE A 106 15.66 -6.23 -28.22
N ALA A 107 16.60 -7.15 -28.44
CA ALA A 107 17.16 -7.37 -29.79
C ALA A 107 16.06 -7.83 -30.77
N ALA A 108 15.15 -8.69 -30.34
CA ALA A 108 14.00 -9.10 -31.15
C ALA A 108 13.07 -7.91 -31.47
N ALA A 109 12.77 -7.06 -30.49
CA ALA A 109 11.94 -5.87 -30.67
C ALA A 109 12.58 -4.85 -31.62
N GLU A 110 13.88 -4.59 -31.50
CA GLU A 110 14.62 -3.70 -32.40
C GLU A 110 14.54 -4.18 -33.86
N THR A 111 14.79 -5.47 -34.10
CA THR A 111 14.70 -6.02 -35.47
C THR A 111 13.29 -5.91 -36.06
N GLN A 112 12.24 -6.03 -35.25
CA GLN A 112 10.85 -5.83 -35.70
C GLN A 112 10.56 -4.36 -36.01
N LEU A 113 11.02 -3.44 -35.17
CA LEU A 113 10.89 -2.00 -35.41
C LEU A 113 11.59 -1.56 -36.70
N PHE A 114 12.82 -2.02 -36.94
CA PHE A 114 13.55 -1.70 -38.16
C PHE A 114 12.85 -2.25 -39.41
N LYS A 115 12.28 -3.46 -39.36
CA LYS A 115 11.49 -4.03 -40.46
C LYS A 115 10.24 -3.20 -40.77
N VAL A 116 9.55 -2.70 -39.75
CA VAL A 116 8.39 -1.80 -39.94
C VAL A 116 8.83 -0.47 -40.55
N LEU A 117 9.91 0.12 -40.06
CA LEU A 117 10.46 1.36 -40.62
C LEU A 117 10.85 1.22 -42.08
N GLU A 118 11.53 0.11 -42.42
CA GLU A 118 11.94 -0.19 -43.79
C GLU A 118 10.71 -0.42 -44.69
N TYR A 119 9.69 -1.13 -44.21
CA TYR A 119 8.44 -1.32 -44.93
C TYR A 119 7.73 0.01 -45.24
N VAL A 120 7.66 0.92 -44.26
CA VAL A 120 7.06 2.25 -44.42
C VAL A 120 7.88 3.13 -45.36
N LYS A 121 9.21 3.02 -45.34
CA LYS A 121 10.12 3.81 -46.19
C LYS A 121 10.15 3.32 -47.64
N VAL A 122 10.05 2.01 -47.86
CA VAL A 122 10.27 1.37 -49.17
C VAL A 122 8.96 1.07 -49.91
N LYS A 123 7.83 0.84 -49.21
CA LYS A 123 6.55 0.49 -49.85
C LYS A 123 5.41 1.43 -49.43
N ASN A 124 4.98 2.23 -50.39
CA ASN A 124 3.59 2.69 -50.57
C ASN A 124 2.94 3.45 -49.39
N ILE A 125 3.00 4.78 -49.46
CA ILE A 125 2.04 5.70 -48.80
C ILE A 125 0.58 5.32 -49.16
N LYS A 126 0.36 4.64 -50.29
CA LYS A 126 -0.95 4.11 -50.71
C LYS A 126 -1.43 2.94 -49.85
N SER A 127 -0.55 2.04 -49.41
CA SER A 127 -0.90 0.85 -48.62
C SER A 127 -1.22 1.16 -47.15
N ILE A 128 -0.81 2.33 -46.66
CA ILE A 128 -1.18 2.82 -45.32
C ILE A 128 -2.67 3.23 -45.28
N LYS A 129 -3.24 3.66 -46.41
CA LYS A 129 -4.67 4.01 -46.52
C LYS A 129 -5.58 2.78 -46.60
N ASP A 130 -5.06 1.63 -47.01
CA ASP A 130 -5.82 0.38 -47.13
C ASP A 130 -5.82 -0.45 -45.83
N ILE A 131 -5.25 0.08 -44.74
CA ILE A 131 -5.25 -0.58 -43.44
C ILE A 131 -6.70 -0.60 -42.90
N PRO A 132 -7.23 -1.78 -42.54
CA PRO A 132 -8.58 -1.88 -41.99
C PRO A 132 -8.69 -1.09 -40.68
N LEU A 133 -9.84 -0.44 -40.51
CA LEU A 133 -10.13 0.47 -39.39
C LEU A 133 -9.93 -0.18 -38.01
N GLU A 134 -10.13 -1.50 -37.92
CA GLU A 134 -9.91 -2.29 -36.72
C GLU A 134 -8.42 -2.38 -36.31
N GLN A 135 -7.51 -2.55 -37.27
CA GLN A 135 -6.07 -2.56 -37.00
C GLN A 135 -5.57 -1.19 -36.58
N TRP A 136 -6.12 -0.13 -37.17
CA TRP A 136 -5.81 1.26 -36.80
C TRP A 136 -6.24 1.56 -35.36
N LYS A 137 -7.45 1.13 -34.98
CA LYS A 137 -7.95 1.25 -33.61
C LYS A 137 -7.06 0.51 -32.61
N ASN A 138 -6.71 -0.74 -32.90
CA ASN A 138 -5.86 -1.52 -32.02
C ASN A 138 -4.46 -0.91 -31.90
N GLY A 139 -3.90 -0.40 -33.00
CA GLY A 139 -2.64 0.35 -33.00
C GLY A 139 -2.72 1.60 -32.13
N ALA A 140 -3.79 2.39 -32.27
CA ALA A 140 -4.00 3.60 -31.49
C ALA A 140 -4.15 3.33 -29.98
N ILE A 141 -4.85 2.25 -29.61
CA ILE A 141 -4.95 1.83 -28.21
C ILE A 141 -3.56 1.47 -27.67
N LYS A 142 -2.75 0.73 -28.43
CA LYS A 142 -1.41 0.34 -28.02
C LYS A 142 -0.43 1.51 -27.93
N THR A 143 -0.50 2.48 -28.83
CA THR A 143 0.32 3.69 -28.72
C THR A 143 -0.09 4.56 -27.55
N PHE A 144 -1.38 4.61 -27.22
CA PHE A 144 -1.88 5.27 -26.02
C PHE A 144 -1.44 4.57 -24.73
N GLU A 145 -1.46 3.23 -24.68
CA GLU A 145 -0.90 2.47 -23.58
C GLU A 145 0.60 2.77 -23.40
N LEU A 146 1.36 2.86 -24.50
CA LEU A 146 2.78 3.19 -24.47
C LEU A 146 3.05 4.62 -23.96
N SER A 147 2.27 5.61 -24.39
CA SER A 147 2.41 6.99 -23.92
C SER A 147 2.03 7.13 -22.46
N ALA A 148 1.01 6.40 -21.99
CA ALA A 148 0.67 6.34 -20.58
C ALA A 148 1.80 5.74 -19.75
N LEU A 149 2.42 4.63 -20.20
CA LEU A 149 3.59 4.05 -19.55
C LEU A 149 4.78 5.02 -19.50
N PHE A 150 5.00 5.79 -20.55
CA PHE A 150 6.04 6.83 -20.57
C PHE A 150 5.79 7.90 -19.49
N VAL A 151 4.55 8.41 -19.37
CA VAL A 151 4.19 9.40 -18.35
C VAL A 151 4.36 8.84 -16.94
N VAL A 152 3.99 7.57 -16.71
CA VAL A 152 4.24 6.91 -15.42
C VAL A 152 5.73 6.80 -15.13
N GLY A 153 6.54 6.45 -16.13
CA GLY A 153 8.00 6.44 -16.02
C GLY A 153 8.57 7.82 -15.68
N GLU A 154 8.04 8.87 -16.29
CA GLU A 154 8.42 10.26 -16.00
C GLU A 154 8.07 10.67 -14.56
N ILE A 155 6.87 10.33 -14.07
CA ILE A 155 6.44 10.56 -12.68
C ILE A 155 7.39 9.87 -11.70
N VAL A 156 7.75 8.60 -11.97
CA VAL A 156 8.69 7.84 -11.12
C VAL A 156 10.08 8.45 -11.17
N GLY A 157 10.57 8.83 -12.36
CA GLY A 157 11.89 9.41 -12.56
C GLY A 157 12.06 10.77 -11.88
N ARG A 158 11.00 11.59 -11.86
CA ARG A 158 10.99 12.91 -11.20
C ARG A 158 10.59 12.84 -9.73
N GLN A 159 10.07 11.70 -9.27
CA GLN A 159 9.52 11.48 -7.93
C GLN A 159 8.47 12.55 -7.54
N ASN A 160 7.75 13.08 -8.53
CA ASN A 160 6.73 14.09 -8.33
C ASN A 160 5.52 13.81 -9.21
N LEU A 161 4.33 13.92 -8.62
CA LEU A 161 3.06 13.68 -9.32
C LEU A 161 2.65 14.86 -10.19
N ILE A 162 3.04 16.08 -9.81
CA ILE A 162 2.64 17.31 -10.50
C ILE A 162 3.84 18.21 -10.66
N GLY A 163 4.21 18.53 -11.91
CA GLY A 163 5.23 19.54 -12.19
C GLY A 163 6.64 19.12 -11.74
N TYR A 164 7.65 19.88 -12.20
CA TYR A 164 9.03 19.63 -11.76
C TYR A 164 9.14 20.26 -10.37
N LYS A 165 9.96 19.67 -9.49
CA LYS A 165 10.34 20.42 -8.29
C LYS A 165 11.18 21.58 -8.79
N ASP A 166 10.70 22.80 -8.57
CA ASP A 166 11.51 24.00 -8.68
C ASP A 166 12.68 23.93 -7.67
#